data_AF-A0A6L8DTE9-F1
#
_entry.id   AF-A0A6L8DTE9-F1
#
_cell.length_a   1.000
_cell.length_b   1.000
_cell.length_c   1.000
_cell.angle_alpha   90.00
_cell.angle_beta   90.00
_cell.angle_gamma   90.00
#
_symmetry.space_group_name_H-M   'P 1'
#
loop_
_entity.id
_entity.type
_entity.pdbx_description
1 polymer ?
#
loop_
_entity_poly.entity_id
_entity_poly.type
_entity_poly.pdbx_seq_one_letter_code
_entity_poly.pdbx_strand_id
1 'polypeptide(L)' 'MPASTGSRLSSREKARAYRERMRAGGFRPVQFWVPDTRTAAFRAEAHRQSGAVAGSAQEQEDQAFIDAISDRGSA' A
#
# COMPACT_ATOMS: atom_id res chain seq x y z
N MET A 1 -29.61 13.70 -31.13
CA MET A 1 -28.32 13.92 -30.42
C MET A 1 -28.00 12.64 -29.63
N PRO A 2 -27.04 11.79 -30.02
CA PRO A 2 -26.67 10.70 -29.15
C PRO A 2 -25.80 11.24 -28.00
N ALA A 3 -26.17 10.87 -26.77
CA ALA A 3 -25.46 11.24 -25.55
C ALA A 3 -24.05 10.63 -25.54
N SER A 4 -23.07 11.41 -25.08
CA SER A 4 -21.69 10.97 -24.88
C SER A 4 -21.65 9.92 -23.76
N THR A 5 -21.52 8.65 -24.13
CA THR A 5 -21.14 7.59 -23.19
C THR A 5 -19.68 7.84 -22.81
N GLY A 6 -19.46 8.58 -21.73
CA GLY A 6 -18.13 8.75 -21.15
C GLY A 6 -17.51 7.38 -20.91
N SER A 7 -16.55 7.01 -21.75
CA SER A 7 -15.86 5.72 -21.67
C SER A 7 -15.19 5.64 -20.31
N ARG A 8 -15.70 4.75 -19.44
CA ARG A 8 -15.02 4.40 -18.20
C ARG A 8 -13.73 3.71 -18.60
N LEU A 9 -12.58 4.36 -18.34
CA LEU A 9 -11.25 3.80 -18.56
C LEU A 9 -11.21 2.32 -18.17
N SER A 10 -10.65 1.50 -19.06
CA SER A 10 -10.41 0.09 -18.77
C SER A 10 -9.47 -0.07 -17.56
N SER A 11 -9.52 -1.21 -16.88
CA SER A 11 -8.64 -1.50 -15.74
C SER A 11 -7.16 -1.32 -16.08
N ARG A 12 -6.77 -1.65 -17.31
CA ARG A 12 -5.39 -1.47 -17.81
C ARG A 12 -5.01 0.01 -17.93
N GLU A 13 -5.92 0.86 -18.38
CA GLU A 13 -5.70 2.30 -18.51
C GLU A 13 -5.62 2.97 -17.14
N LYS A 14 -6.50 2.59 -16.21
CA LYS A 14 -6.44 3.06 -14.82
C LYS A 14 -5.11 2.70 -14.16
N ALA A 15 -4.67 1.44 -14.32
CA ALA A 15 -3.39 0.99 -13.78
C ALA A 15 -2.20 1.72 -14.41
N ARG A 16 -2.28 2.07 -15.70
CA ARG A 16 -1.25 2.87 -16.39
C ARG A 16 -1.19 4.29 -15.83
N ALA A 17 -2.32 5.00 -15.80
CA ALA A 17 -2.41 6.37 -15.29
C ALA A 17 -1.93 6.46 -13.82
N TYR A 18 -2.31 5.49 -12.98
CA TYR A 18 -1.83 5.40 -11.60
C TYR A 18 -0.30 5.28 -11.52
N ARG A 19 0.31 4.39 -12.33
CA ARG A 19 1.76 4.23 -12.36
C ARG A 19 2.49 5.46 -12.89
N GLU A 20 1.92 6.16 -13.87
CA GLU A 20 2.47 7.42 -14.39
C GLU A 20 2.48 8.50 -13.30
N ARG A 21 1.37 8.66 -12.56
CA ARG A 21 1.31 9.57 -11.41
C ARG A 21 2.34 9.22 -10.33
N MET A 22 2.51 7.92 -10.04
CA MET A 22 3.50 7.47 -9.06
C MET A 22 4.93 7.74 -9.51
N ARG A 23 5.25 7.52 -10.79
CA ARG A 23 6.58 7.86 -11.34
C ARG A 23 6.87 9.34 -11.32
N ALA A 24 5.88 10.18 -11.66
CA ALA A 24 6.00 11.63 -11.58
C ALA A 24 6.26 12.11 -10.14
N GLY A 25 5.70 11.43 -9.14
CA GLY A 25 5.99 11.66 -7.72
C GLY A 25 7.31 11.09 -7.21
N GLY A 26 8.17 10.55 -8.08
CA GLY A 26 9.47 9.98 -7.72
C GLY A 26 9.43 8.54 -7.20
N PHE A 27 8.26 7.87 -7.24
CA PHE A 27 8.13 6.48 -6.79
C PHE A 27 8.49 5.48 -7.89
N ARG A 28 9.18 4.40 -7.50
CA ARG A 28 9.50 3.28 -8.40
C ARG A 28 8.63 2.06 -8.07
N PRO A 29 7.91 1.47 -9.05
CA PRO A 29 7.16 0.25 -8.80
C PRO A 29 8.09 -0.94 -8.55
N VAL A 30 7.82 -1.71 -7.51
CA VAL A 30 8.48 -2.99 -7.24
C VAL A 30 7.41 -4.08 -7.16
N GLN A 31 7.65 -5.22 -7.80
CA GLN A 31 6.76 -6.37 -7.77
C GLN A 31 7.38 -7.45 -6.89
N PHE A 32 6.62 -7.88 -5.90
CA PHE A 32 6.99 -8.96 -5.00
C PHE A 32 5.95 -10.06 -5.09
N TRP A 33 6.39 -11.30 -4.96
CA TRP A 33 5.51 -12.43 -4.73
C TRP A 33 5.31 -12.57 -3.22
N VAL A 34 4.06 -12.46 -2.78
CA VAL A 34 3.67 -12.58 -1.37
C VAL A 34 2.84 -13.85 -1.18
N PRO A 35 2.86 -14.48 0.01
CA PRO A 35 1.96 -15.57 0.34
C PRO A 35 0.49 -15.17 0.14
N ASP A 36 -0.40 -16.15 -0.11
CA ASP A 36 -1.84 -15.87 -0.20
C ASP A 36 -2.38 -15.38 1.16
N THR A 37 -2.62 -14.07 1.21
CA THR A 37 -3.04 -13.32 2.39
C THR A 37 -4.45 -13.66 2.87
N ARG A 38 -5.21 -14.41 2.07
CA ARG A 38 -6.59 -14.82 2.39
C ARG A 38 -6.64 -16.13 3.17
N THR A 39 -5.53 -16.85 3.26
CA THR A 39 -5.48 -18.13 3.97
C THR A 39 -5.59 -17.93 5.48
N ALA A 40 -6.17 -18.92 6.19
CA ALA A 40 -6.22 -18.88 7.64
C ALA A 40 -4.81 -18.93 8.26
N ALA A 41 -3.88 -19.67 7.64
CA ALA A 41 -2.49 -19.74 8.07
C ALA A 41 -1.79 -18.38 8.02
N PHE A 42 -1.97 -17.62 6.93
CA PHE A 42 -1.41 -16.27 6.83
C PHE A 42 -1.97 -15.35 7.93
N ARG A 43 -3.28 -15.40 8.19
CA ARG A 43 -3.88 -14.58 9.26
C ARG A 43 -3.31 -14.91 10.63
N ALA A 44 -3.11 -16.19 10.94
CA ALA A 44 -2.51 -16.63 12.21
C ALA A 44 -1.05 -16.17 12.32
N GLU A 45 -0.27 -16.32 11.24
CA GLU A 45 1.12 -15.88 11.17
C GLU A 45 1.25 -14.36 11.35
N ALA A 46 0.46 -13.60 10.58
CA ALA A 46 0.44 -12.15 10.66
C ALA A 46 0.12 -11.67 12.07
N HIS A 47 -0.90 -12.26 12.71
CA HIS A 47 -1.24 -11.92 14.10
C HIS A 47 -0.09 -12.21 15.08
N ARG A 48 0.54 -13.39 14.97
CA ARG A 48 1.67 -13.76 15.82
C ARG A 48 2.85 -12.80 15.64
N GLN A 49 3.21 -12.49 14.39
CA GLN A 49 4.33 -11.60 14.10
C GLN A 49 4.04 -10.16 14.52
N SER A 50 2.83 -9.65 14.28
CA SER A 50 2.43 -8.32 14.76
C SER A 50 2.54 -8.23 16.29
N GLY A 51 2.13 -9.27 17.02
CA GLY A 51 2.31 -9.33 18.47
C GLY A 51 3.78 -9.33 18.90
N ALA A 52 4.65 -10.03 18.16
CA ALA A 52 6.08 -10.05 18.44
C ALA A 52 6.75 -8.69 18.22
N VAL A 53 6.37 -7.96 17.17
CA VAL A 53 6.86 -6.59 16.91
C VAL A 53 6.36 -5.63 17.99
N ALA A 54 5.08 -5.71 18.35
CA ALA A 54 4.47 -4.86 19.38
C ALA A 54 5.08 -5.08 20.78
N GLY A 55 5.64 -6.27 21.04
CA GLY A 55 6.35 -6.58 22.28
C GLY A 55 7.88 -6.42 22.18
N SER A 56 8.42 -5.92 21.06
CA SER A 56 9.86 -5.79 20.87
C SER A 56 10.42 -4.60 21.66
N ALA A 57 11.70 -4.65 22.01
CA ALA A 57 12.35 -3.55 22.74
C ALA A 57 12.39 -2.24 21.92
N GLN A 58 12.32 -2.36 20.59
CA GLN A 58 12.40 -1.27 19.63
C GLN A 58 11.02 -0.74 19.21
N GLU A 59 9.92 -1.30 19.72
CA GLU A 59 8.55 -0.94 19.28
C GLU A 59 8.29 0.57 19.29
N GLN A 60 8.71 1.25 20.36
CA GLN A 60 8.51 2.69 20.50
C GLN A 60 9.32 3.50 19.48
N GLU A 61 10.56 3.09 19.22
CA GLU A 61 11.43 3.75 18.24
C GLU A 61 10.93 3.53 16.81
N ASP A 62 10.52 2.31 16.49
CA ASP A 62 9.94 1.95 15.20
C ASP A 62 8.64 2.74 14.95
N GLN A 63 7.76 2.82 15.96
CA GLN A 63 6.52 3.58 15.86
C GLN A 63 6.78 5.08 15.71
N ALA A 64 7.70 5.64 16.50
CA ALA A 64 8.08 7.05 16.40
C ALA A 64 8.68 7.40 15.02
N PHE A 65 9.50 6.50 14.45
CA PHE A 65 10.03 6.66 13.11
C PHE A 65 8.91 6.67 12.05
N ILE A 66 7.98 5.70 12.12
CA ILE A 66 6.85 5.63 11.18
C ILE A 66 6.00 6.90 11.26
N ASP A 67 5.67 7.36 12.45
CA ASP A 67 4.87 8.58 12.65
C ASP A 67 5.57 9.79 12.03
N ALA A 68 6.88 9.94 12.26
CA ALA A 68 7.68 11.05 11.71
C ALA A 68 7.72 11.08 10.17
N ILE A 69 7.69 9.92 9.50
CA ILE A 69 7.70 9.85 8.02
C ILE A 69 6.29 9.83 7.40
N SER A 70 5.27 9.50 8.19
CA SER A 70 3.87 9.41 7.75
C SER A 70 3.16 10.77 7.79
N ASP A 71 3.71 11.75 8.53
CA ASP A 71 3.25 13.14 8.53
C ASP A 71 3.62 13.85 7.22
N ARG A 72 2.95 13.44 6.14
CA ARG A 72 3.04 14.04 4.81
C ARG A 72 1.66 14.55 4.40
N GLY A 73 1.24 15.66 4.98
CA GLY A 73 0.25 16.58 4.39
C GLY A 73 -0.98 16.91 5.23
N SER A 74 -0.80 17.77 6.24
CA SER A 74 -1.81 18.77 6.60
C SER A 74 -1.22 20.18 6.38
N ALA A 75 -1.19 20.60 5.11
CA ALA A 75 -0.98 21.97 4.67
C ALA A 75 -1.64 22.18 3.31
#